data_AF-A0A6P2BTD4-F1
#
_entry.id   AF-A0A6P2BTD4-F1
#
_cell.length_a   1.000
_cell.length_b   1.000
_cell.length_c   1.000
_cell.angle_alpha   90.00
_cell.angle_beta   90.00
_cell.angle_gamma   90.00
#
_symmetry.space_group_name_H-M   'P 1'
#
loop_
_entity.id
_entity.type
_entity.pdbx_description
1 polymer ?
#
loop_
_entity_poly.entity_id
_entity_poly.type
_entity_poly.pdbx_seq_one_letter_code
_entity_poly.pdbx_strand_id
1 'polypeptide(L)'
;MFVIRLPNGNLQVPQTAVRSGDGRLIGDVYVEIGPDDSDYERLSAQALTLDEIEERKGQWRAGDAALLREFQEFARLVGDDPFPS
;
A
#
# COMPACT_ATOMS: atom_id res chain seq x y z
N MET A 1 0.68 -1.37 -2.00
CA MET A 1 1.16 -0.17 -2.71
C MET A 1 0.68 -0.19 -4.15
N PHE A 2 0.52 0.96 -4.82
CA PHE A 2 -0.18 1.04 -6.12
C PHE A 2 0.73 1.57 -7.21
N VAL A 3 0.53 1.12 -8.45
CA VAL A 3 1.12 1.77 -9.63
C VAL A 3 0.21 2.92 -10.02
N ILE A 4 0.79 4.11 -10.21
CA ILE A 4 0.05 5.34 -10.46
C ILE A 4 0.25 5.74 -11.91
N ARG A 5 -0.85 5.92 -12.66
CA ARG A 5 -0.80 6.48 -14.01
C ARG A 5 -0.70 7.99 -13.95
N LEU A 6 0.36 8.56 -14.50
CA LEU A 6 0.60 9.99 -14.53
C LEU A 6 -0.01 10.64 -15.79
N PRO A 7 -0.33 11.94 -15.77
CA PRO A 7 -0.93 12.65 -16.91
C PRO A 7 -0.01 12.74 -18.15
N ASN A 8 1.31 12.60 -17.95
CA ASN A 8 2.31 12.58 -19.01
C ASN A 8 2.39 11.23 -19.75
N GLY A 9 1.60 10.23 -19.33
CA GLY A 9 1.62 8.88 -19.88
C GLY A 9 2.60 7.93 -19.19
N ASN A 10 3.41 8.41 -18.26
CA ASN A 10 4.34 7.57 -17.50
C ASN A 10 3.64 6.91 -16.31
N LEU A 11 4.30 5.91 -15.72
CA LEU A 11 3.82 5.22 -14.53
C LEU A 11 4.74 5.51 -13.35
N GLN A 12 4.16 5.86 -12.21
CA GLN A 12 4.86 5.86 -10.94
C GLN A 12 4.72 4.49 -10.29
N VAL A 13 5.84 3.78 -10.18
CA VAL A 13 5.89 2.40 -9.71
C VAL A 13 6.59 2.37 -8.36
N PRO A 14 6.00 1.73 -7.36
CA PRO A 14 6.69 1.52 -6.10
C PRO A 14 7.80 0.48 -6.26
N GLN A 15 9.02 0.86 -5.91
CA GLN A 15 10.12 -0.07 -5.72
C GLN A 15 10.47 -0.17 -4.24
N THR A 16 10.52 -1.41 -3.77
CA THR A 16 11.04 -1.71 -2.43
C THR A 16 12.56 -1.68 -2.52
N ALA A 17 13.18 -0.63 -2.01
CA ALA A 17 14.63 -0.51 -1.97
C ALA A 17 15.18 -1.35 -0.81
N VAL A 18 15.74 -2.51 -1.11
CA VAL A 18 16.44 -3.36 -0.12
C VAL A 18 17.94 -3.07 -0.23
N ARG A 19 18.52 -2.31 0.72
CA ARG A 19 19.99 -2.20 0.85
C ARG A 19 20.43 -2.95 2.10
N SER A 20 21.09 -4.09 1.90
CA SER A 20 21.75 -4.87 2.97
C SER A 20 23.27 -4.78 2.84
N GLY A 21 23.92 -4.64 4.00
CA GLY A 21 25.36 -4.51 4.20
C GLY A 21 25.65 -4.02 5.62
N ASP A 22 24.84 -3.07 6.08
CA ASP A 22 25.00 -2.34 7.35
C ASP A 22 23.65 -2.03 8.06
N GLY A 23 22.56 -2.62 7.58
CA GLY A 23 21.43 -3.00 8.46
C GLY A 23 20.21 -2.09 8.52
N ARG A 24 20.06 -1.02 7.72
CA ARG A 24 18.74 -0.39 7.57
C ARG A 24 18.57 0.45 6.30
N LEU A 25 17.82 -0.10 5.35
CA LEU A 25 16.97 0.67 4.43
C LEU A 25 15.74 -0.18 4.15
N ILE A 26 14.63 0.21 4.78
CA ILE A 26 13.29 -0.34 4.57
C ILE A 26 12.44 0.88 4.24
N GLY A 27 12.39 1.21 2.97
CA GLY A 27 11.65 2.35 2.47
C GLY A 27 11.11 2.03 1.09
N ASP A 28 9.86 2.40 0.90
CA ASP A 28 9.18 2.30 -0.38
C ASP A 28 9.36 3.61 -1.13
N VAL A 29 10.01 3.55 -2.29
CA VAL A 29 10.22 4.72 -3.16
C VAL A 29 9.42 4.55 -4.44
N TYR A 30 8.85 5.65 -4.93
CA TYR A 30 8.20 5.66 -6.24
C TYR A 30 9.21 6.08 -7.30
N VAL A 31 9.37 5.25 -8.31
CA VAL A 31 10.18 5.54 -9.50
C VAL A 31 9.24 5.75 -10.68
N GLU A 32 9.61 6.65 -11.58
CA GLU A 32 8.86 6.87 -12.82
C GLU A 32 9.43 5.98 -13.93
N ILE A 33 8.56 5.25 -14.61
CA ILE A 33 8.89 4.48 -15.82
C ILE A 33 8.05 4.97 -17.00
N GLY A 34 8.68 5.02 -18.18
CA GLY A 34 8.03 5.36 -19.44
C GLY A 34 7.65 4.13 -20.26
N PRO A 35 6.95 4.30 -21.40
CA PRO A 35 6.50 3.23 -22.29
C PRO A 35 7.62 2.37 -22.88
N ASP A 36 8.86 2.88 -22.92
CA ASP A 36 10.03 2.13 -23.38
C ASP A 36 10.55 1.10 -22.35
N ASP A 37 10.03 1.11 -21.11
CA ASP A 37 10.41 0.16 -20.07
C ASP A 37 9.75 -1.21 -20.30
N SER A 38 10.51 -2.30 -20.16
CA SER A 38 9.99 -3.65 -20.35
C SER A 38 8.84 -4.02 -19.41
N ASP A 39 8.80 -3.41 -18.24
CA ASP A 39 7.74 -3.62 -17.26
C ASP A 39 6.52 -2.71 -17.49
N TYR A 40 6.62 -1.70 -18.35
CA TYR A 40 5.57 -0.70 -18.55
C TYR A 40 4.25 -1.34 -18.94
N GLU A 41 4.21 -2.16 -20.00
CA GLU A 41 2.97 -2.77 -20.50
C GLU A 41 2.26 -3.57 -19.40
N ARG A 42 3.02 -4.43 -18.71
CA ARG A 42 2.54 -5.25 -17.59
C ARG A 42 1.99 -4.39 -16.44
N LEU A 43 2.72 -3.34 -16.07
CA LEU A 43 2.35 -2.47 -14.96
C LEU A 43 1.22 -1.50 -15.34
N SER A 44 1.09 -1.14 -16.62
CA SER A 44 0.05 -0.23 -17.12
C SER A 44 -1.34 -0.85 -17.01
N ALA A 45 -1.44 -2.17 -17.20
CA ALA A 45 -2.69 -2.92 -17.07
C ALA A 45 -3.24 -2.93 -15.63
N GLN A 46 -2.37 -2.73 -14.64
CA GLN A 46 -2.70 -2.67 -13.21
C GLN A 46 -2.55 -1.26 -12.62
N ALA A 47 -2.25 -0.27 -13.45
CA ALA A 47 -2.06 1.12 -13.03
C ALA A 47 -3.40 1.77 -12.75
N LEU A 48 -3.48 2.47 -11.62
CA LEU A 48 -4.64 3.24 -11.22
C LEU A 48 -4.38 4.73 -11.41
N THR A 49 -5.44 5.46 -11.69
CA THR A 49 -5.43 6.91 -11.64
C THR A 49 -5.42 7.41 -10.19
N LEU A 50 -5.10 8.68 -10.00
CA LEU A 50 -5.09 9.29 -8.66
C LEU A 50 -6.47 9.20 -7.98
N ASP A 51 -7.54 9.43 -8.75
CA ASP A 51 -8.94 9.39 -8.28
C ASP A 51 -9.33 7.98 -7.78
N GLU A 52 -9.02 6.94 -8.55
CA GLU A 52 -9.25 5.55 -8.15
C GLU A 52 -8.47 5.16 -6.88
N ILE A 53 -7.28 5.72 -6.69
CA ILE A 53 -6.49 5.52 -5.47
C ILE A 53 -7.15 6.21 -4.27
N GLU A 54 -7.71 7.41 -4.45
CA GLU A 54 -8.44 8.11 -3.40
C GLU A 54 -9.70 7.35 -2.98
N GLU A 55 -10.46 6.82 -3.94
CA GLU A 55 -11.61 5.95 -3.68
C GLU A 55 -11.18 4.70 -2.90
N ARG A 56 -10.12 4.01 -3.36
CA ARG A 56 -9.61 2.81 -2.70
C ARG A 56 -9.07 3.09 -1.29
N LYS A 57 -8.44 4.24 -1.08
CA LYS A 57 -8.04 4.72 0.26
C LYS A 57 -9.25 5.02 1.14
N GLY A 58 -10.36 5.48 0.57
CA GLY A 58 -11.63 5.64 1.28
C GLY A 58 -12.17 4.29 1.78
N GLN A 59 -12.23 3.30 0.89
CA GLN A 59 -12.66 1.93 1.21
C GLN A 59 -11.76 1.29 2.27
N TRP A 60 -10.44 1.47 2.15
CA TRP A 60 -9.48 0.99 3.16
C TRP A 60 -9.71 1.62 4.53
N ARG A 61 -9.92 2.94 4.60
CA ARG A 61 -10.22 3.62 5.87
C ARG A 61 -11.54 3.15 6.49
N ALA A 62 -12.56 2.87 5.68
CA ALA A 62 -13.82 2.32 6.16
C ALA A 62 -13.64 0.88 6.70
N GLY A 63 -12.87 0.05 6.00
CA GLY A 63 -12.52 -1.30 6.45
C GLY A 63 -11.66 -1.30 7.73
N ASP A 64 -10.70 -0.39 7.82
CA ASP A 64 -9.85 -0.20 9.01
C ASP A 64 -10.66 0.22 10.24
N ALA A 65 -11.64 1.12 10.08
CA ALA A 65 -12.56 1.49 11.15
C ALA A 65 -13.43 0.30 11.63
N ALA A 66 -13.86 -0.56 10.70
CA ALA A 66 -14.58 -1.78 11.05
C ALA A 66 -13.69 -2.77 11.80
N LEU A 67 -12.45 -2.98 11.32
CA LEU A 67 -11.47 -3.85 11.96
C LEU A 67 -11.10 -3.36 13.36
N LEU A 68 -10.90 -2.04 13.52
CA LEU A 68 -10.63 -1.42 14.81
C LEU A 68 -11.79 -1.64 15.79
N ARG A 69 -13.03 -1.56 15.31
CA ARG A 69 -14.22 -1.83 16.13
C ARG A 69 -14.25 -3.29 16.58
N GLU A 70 -14.03 -4.25 15.69
CA GLU A 70 -13.97 -5.67 16.04
C GLU A 70 -12.86 -5.94 17.08
N PHE A 71 -11.70 -5.30 16.92
CA PHE A 71 -10.60 -5.40 17.87
C PHE A 71 -10.96 -4.81 19.24
N GLN A 72 -11.68 -3.68 19.28
CA GLN A 72 -12.19 -3.09 20.52
C GLN A 72 -13.24 -3.96 21.21
N GLU A 73 -14.15 -4.59 20.44
CA GLU A 73 -15.15 -5.52 20.99
C GLU A 73 -14.47 -6.79 21.52
N PHE A 74 -13.47 -7.32 20.82
CA PHE A 74 -12.63 -8.41 21.31
C PHE A 74 -11.88 -8.05 22.59
N ALA A 75 -11.23 -6.88 22.65
CA ALA A 75 -10.52 -6.41 23.85
C ALA A 75 -11.46 -6.28 25.06
N ARG A 76 -12.72 -5.86 24.86
CA ARG A 76 -13.74 -5.82 25.92
C ARG A 76 -14.18 -7.20 26.38
N LEU A 77 -14.23 -8.19 25.47
CA LEU A 77 -14.61 -9.57 25.77
C LEU A 77 -13.51 -10.35 26.49
N VAL A 78 -12.24 -10.09 26.16
CA VAL A 78 -11.08 -10.76 26.77
C VAL A 78 -10.71 -10.14 28.13
N GLY A 79 -11.03 -8.86 28.36
CA GLY A 79 -10.52 -8.12 29.52
C GLY A 79 -9.02 -7.81 29.36
N ASP A 80 -8.46 -6.98 30.24
CA ASP A 80 -7.06 -6.49 30.23
C ASP A 80 -6.02 -7.59 30.54
N ASP A 81 -6.25 -8.84 30.12
CA ASP A 81 -5.30 -9.94 30.25
C ASP A 81 -5.21 -10.71 28.93
N PRO A 82 -4.27 -10.32 28.04
CA PRO A 82 -4.16 -10.92 26.72
C PRO A 82 -3.57 -12.35 26.74
N PHE A 83 -3.17 -12.89 27.90
CA PHE A 83 -2.59 -14.23 28.03
C PHE A 83 -2.94 -14.89 29.38
N PRO A 84 -4.08 -15.59 29.50
CA PRO A 84 -4.36 -16.37 30.71
C PRO A 84 -3.31 -17.48 30.84
N SER A 85 -2.59 -17.49 31.96
CA SER A 85 -1.60 -18.52 32.33
C SER A 85 -2.24 -19.85 32.75
#